data_AF-A0A1V5DS57-F1
#
_entry.id   AF-A0A1V5DS57-F1
#
_cell.length_a   1.000
_cell.length_b   1.000
_cell.length_c   1.000
_cell.angle_alpha   90.00
_cell.angle_beta   90.00
_cell.angle_gamma   90.00
#
_symmetry.space_group_name_H-M   'P 1'
#
loop_
_entity.id
_entity.type
_entity.pdbx_description
1 polymer ?
#
loop_
_entity_poly.entity_id
_entity_poly.type
_entity_poly.pdbx_seq_one_letter_code
_entity_poly.pdbx_strand_id
1 'polypeptide(L)'
;MIVFPRLTLPSAAASEMYRRAKHGIYTGTGSPENMKLIKHCTGYWFDSAMISVIIFTRDEGHHSMGIFKNPDYERCLHLSLSFRDLLTQKSIPKDREATKMWVNVFFSPDDQKKLWIESPKSDEGKLRDVWHYRMFCDEHWRGIIPRREVYTSEFTELGWKSFSELNDGAEAIMAGWGESK
;
A
#
# COMPACT_ATOMS: atom_id res chain seq x y z
N MET A 1 -7.09 -2.30 -14.68
CA MET A 1 -5.83 -3.04 -14.52
C MET A 1 -5.05 -2.87 -15.81
N ILE A 2 -3.73 -2.92 -15.75
CA ILE A 2 -2.86 -2.83 -16.93
C ILE A 2 -1.91 -4.02 -16.96
N VAL A 3 -1.55 -4.47 -18.15
CA VAL A 3 -0.59 -5.56 -18.38
C VAL A 3 0.66 -4.98 -19.00
N PHE A 4 1.80 -5.26 -18.39
CA PHE A 4 3.12 -4.90 -18.86
C PHE A 4 3.83 -6.18 -19.34
N PRO A 5 4.02 -6.35 -20.67
CA PRO A 5 4.79 -7.47 -21.17
C PRO A 5 6.26 -7.36 -20.72
N ARG A 6 6.98 -8.48 -20.75
CA ARG A 6 8.39 -8.59 -20.33
C ARG A 6 9.33 -7.52 -20.90
N LEU A 7 9.08 -7.09 -22.13
CA LEU A 7 9.88 -6.07 -22.83
C LEU A 7 9.68 -4.65 -22.26
N THR A 8 8.67 -4.46 -21.41
CA THR A 8 8.44 -3.18 -20.73
C THR A 8 9.49 -3.00 -19.64
N LEU A 9 10.26 -1.92 -19.74
CA LEU A 9 11.18 -1.54 -18.68
C LEU A 9 10.42 -1.33 -17.35
N PRO A 10 10.89 -1.89 -16.23
CA PRO A 10 10.24 -1.73 -14.93
C PRO A 10 10.03 -0.25 -14.55
N SER A 11 10.97 0.63 -14.91
CA SER A 11 10.84 2.09 -14.69
C SER A 11 9.71 2.73 -15.49
N ALA A 12 9.45 2.26 -16.72
CA ALA A 12 8.33 2.73 -17.53
C ALA A 12 6.99 2.25 -16.94
N ALA A 13 6.93 0.99 -16.48
CA ALA A 13 5.77 0.46 -15.77
C ALA A 13 5.49 1.28 -14.49
N ALA A 14 6.52 1.51 -13.66
CA ALA A 14 6.41 2.31 -12.44
C ALA A 14 5.93 3.75 -12.73
N SER A 15 6.46 4.39 -13.78
CA SER A 15 6.04 5.75 -14.18
C SER A 15 4.55 5.81 -14.56
N GLU A 16 4.06 4.82 -15.28
CA GLU A 16 2.63 4.70 -15.60
C GLU A 16 1.79 4.44 -14.35
N MET A 17 2.27 3.61 -13.43
CA MET A 17 1.59 3.36 -12.16
C MET A 17 1.53 4.61 -11.27
N TYR A 18 2.59 5.41 -11.21
CA TYR A 18 2.58 6.73 -10.58
C TYR A 18 1.53 7.65 -11.22
N ARG A 19 1.44 7.67 -12.55
CA ARG A 19 0.45 8.47 -13.27
C ARG A 19 -0.97 8.05 -12.91
N ARG A 20 -1.23 6.74 -12.81
CA ARG A 20 -2.55 6.18 -12.44
C ARG A 20 -2.92 6.47 -10.98
N ALA A 21 -1.98 6.35 -10.06
CA ALA A 21 -2.18 6.71 -8.65
C ALA A 21 -2.57 8.19 -8.45
N LYS A 22 -2.26 9.07 -9.43
CA LYS A 22 -2.68 10.48 -9.40
C LYS A 22 -4.19 10.71 -9.67
N HIS A 23 -4.93 9.70 -10.13
CA HIS A 23 -6.36 9.83 -10.46
C HIS A 23 -7.31 9.76 -9.26
N GLY A 24 -6.81 9.39 -8.08
CA GLY A 24 -7.64 9.33 -6.88
C GLY A 24 -6.81 9.18 -5.62
N ILE A 25 -7.53 9.08 -4.49
CA ILE A 25 -7.01 8.80 -3.17
C ILE A 25 -7.75 7.56 -2.64
N TYR A 26 -7.00 6.57 -2.19
CA TYR A 26 -7.54 5.34 -1.61
C TYR A 26 -7.68 5.52 -0.10
N THR A 27 -8.87 5.24 0.41
CA THR A 27 -9.18 5.48 1.84
C THR A 27 -9.28 4.19 2.66
N GLY A 28 -8.84 3.05 2.13
CA GLY A 28 -8.99 1.75 2.79
C GLY A 28 -10.42 1.17 2.74
N THR A 29 -11.46 2.01 2.68
CA THR A 29 -12.85 1.53 2.69
C THR A 29 -13.18 0.56 1.53
N GLY A 30 -14.09 -0.40 1.78
CA GLY A 30 -14.60 -1.33 0.76
C GLY A 30 -15.60 -0.72 -0.24
N SER A 31 -15.60 0.60 -0.41
CA SER A 31 -16.53 1.30 -1.29
C SER A 31 -16.30 0.93 -2.76
N PRO A 32 -17.34 0.98 -3.62
CA PRO A 32 -17.21 0.74 -5.06
C PRO A 32 -16.15 1.64 -5.72
N GLU A 33 -15.99 2.87 -5.25
CA GLU A 33 -15.03 3.86 -5.72
C GLU A 33 -13.60 3.41 -5.42
N ASN A 34 -13.34 2.98 -4.19
CA ASN A 34 -12.04 2.43 -3.80
C ASN A 34 -11.71 1.15 -4.57
N MET A 35 -12.69 0.26 -4.78
CA MET A 35 -12.47 -0.95 -5.57
C MET A 35 -12.14 -0.64 -7.04
N LYS A 36 -12.81 0.38 -7.62
CA LYS A 36 -12.46 0.90 -8.96
C LYS A 36 -11.06 1.49 -8.98
N LEU A 37 -10.67 2.25 -7.96
CA LEU A 37 -9.35 2.86 -7.85
C LEU A 37 -8.25 1.81 -7.71
N ILE A 38 -8.43 0.80 -6.86
CA ILE A 38 -7.51 -0.33 -6.72
C ILE A 38 -7.33 -1.02 -8.07
N LYS A 39 -8.44 -1.38 -8.75
CA LYS A 39 -8.38 -1.97 -10.11
C LYS A 39 -7.71 -1.04 -11.11
N HIS A 40 -7.90 0.28 -10.97
CA HIS A 40 -7.21 1.31 -11.74
C HIS A 40 -5.75 1.50 -11.31
N CYS A 41 -5.30 0.98 -10.19
CA CYS A 41 -3.92 1.10 -9.74
C CYS A 41 -3.18 -0.24 -9.79
N THR A 42 -3.86 -1.34 -10.16
CA THR A 42 -3.22 -2.65 -10.36
C THR A 42 -2.54 -2.73 -11.73
N GLY A 43 -1.30 -3.19 -11.72
CA GLY A 43 -0.49 -3.60 -12.87
C GLY A 43 -0.02 -5.05 -12.73
N TYR A 44 0.10 -5.74 -13.86
CA TYR A 44 0.66 -7.09 -13.95
C TYR A 44 1.90 -7.02 -14.84
N TRP A 45 3.06 -7.37 -14.31
CA TRP A 45 4.29 -7.44 -15.09
C TRP A 45 4.71 -8.89 -15.27
N PHE A 46 4.93 -9.29 -16.52
CA PHE A 46 5.16 -10.68 -16.90
C PHE A 46 6.65 -10.91 -17.13
N ASP A 47 7.23 -11.86 -16.41
CA ASP A 47 8.54 -12.43 -16.69
C ASP A 47 8.41 -13.85 -17.24
N SER A 48 9.54 -14.47 -17.57
CA SER A 48 9.70 -15.81 -18.14
C SER A 48 9.00 -16.92 -17.36
N ALA A 49 8.87 -16.79 -16.04
CA ALA A 49 8.29 -17.82 -15.17
C ALA A 49 7.26 -17.28 -14.15
N MET A 50 7.12 -15.96 -14.04
CA MET A 50 6.39 -15.33 -12.94
C MET A 50 5.62 -14.10 -13.40
N ILE A 51 4.51 -13.83 -12.73
CA ILE A 51 3.77 -12.58 -12.83
C ILE A 51 3.98 -11.80 -11.53
N SER A 52 4.53 -10.59 -11.63
CA SER A 52 4.50 -9.61 -10.54
C SER A 52 3.15 -8.90 -10.56
N VAL A 53 2.39 -9.01 -9.48
CA VAL A 53 1.18 -8.23 -9.26
C VAL A 53 1.55 -7.02 -8.43
N ILE A 54 1.34 -5.85 -9.00
CA ILE A 54 1.76 -4.57 -8.44
C ILE A 54 0.51 -3.75 -8.23
N ILE A 55 0.34 -3.18 -7.05
CA ILE A 55 -0.69 -2.17 -6.79
C ILE A 55 0.03 -0.96 -6.21
N PHE A 56 -0.17 0.20 -6.82
CA PHE A 56 0.45 1.43 -6.35
C PHE A 56 -0.59 2.53 -6.19
N THR A 57 -0.85 2.94 -4.96
CA THR A 57 -1.90 3.91 -4.61
C THR A 57 -1.34 5.08 -3.82
N ARG A 58 -2.13 6.15 -3.80
CA ARG A 58 -2.03 7.24 -2.84
C ARG A 58 -3.09 7.00 -1.78
N ASP A 59 -2.67 6.76 -0.56
CA ASP A 59 -3.58 6.45 0.54
C ASP A 59 -3.74 7.67 1.46
N GLU A 60 -4.92 7.84 2.04
CA GLU A 60 -5.23 8.86 3.05
C GLU A 60 -6.27 8.33 4.04
N GLY A 61 -6.35 8.95 5.22
CA GLY A 61 -7.39 8.66 6.20
C GLY A 61 -6.90 7.93 7.44
N HIS A 62 -5.62 7.58 7.55
CA HIS A 62 -5.19 6.76 8.69
C HIS A 62 -5.36 7.50 10.02
N HIS A 63 -5.10 8.80 10.07
CA HIS A 63 -5.32 9.58 11.27
C HIS A 63 -6.76 10.13 11.32
N SER A 64 -7.24 10.74 10.24
CA SER A 64 -8.56 11.35 10.21
C SER A 64 -9.73 10.35 10.40
N MET A 65 -9.53 9.07 10.07
CA MET A 65 -10.49 7.99 10.34
C MET A 65 -10.27 7.27 11.67
N GLY A 66 -9.38 7.77 12.54
CA GLY A 66 -9.20 7.26 13.89
C GLY A 66 -8.33 6.00 14.00
N ILE A 67 -7.61 5.60 12.93
CA ILE A 67 -6.78 4.38 12.93
C ILE A 67 -5.48 4.63 13.69
N PHE A 68 -4.78 5.72 13.39
CA PHE A 68 -3.54 6.14 14.06
C PHE A 68 -3.74 7.47 14.78
N LYS A 69 -3.13 7.61 15.95
CA LYS A 69 -3.19 8.86 16.72
C LYS A 69 -2.27 9.91 16.15
N ASN A 70 -1.11 9.50 15.64
CA ASN A 70 -0.13 10.42 15.11
C ASN A 70 -0.50 10.88 13.68
N PRO A 71 -0.71 12.18 13.43
CA PRO A 71 -1.11 12.72 12.12
C PRO A 71 -0.05 12.56 11.02
N ASP A 72 1.22 12.31 11.37
CA ASP A 72 2.27 12.03 10.37
C ASP A 72 1.97 10.77 9.54
N TYR A 73 1.07 9.92 10.01
CA TYR A 73 0.66 8.71 9.30
C TYR A 73 -0.57 8.90 8.41
N GLU A 74 -1.13 10.12 8.31
CA GLU A 74 -2.39 10.38 7.61
C GLU A 74 -2.40 9.85 6.18
N ARG A 75 -1.32 10.09 5.43
CA ARG A 75 -1.23 9.82 4.00
C ARG A 75 0.08 9.15 3.61
N CYS A 76 0.03 8.23 2.64
CA CYS A 76 1.22 7.52 2.16
C CYS A 76 1.18 7.14 0.67
N LEU A 77 2.35 7.02 0.07
CA LEU A 77 2.52 6.26 -1.18
C LEU A 77 2.61 4.78 -0.83
N HIS A 78 1.68 4.00 -1.35
CA HIS A 78 1.50 2.62 -0.95
C HIS A 78 1.74 1.68 -2.14
N LEU A 79 2.83 0.93 -2.07
CA LEU A 79 3.15 -0.15 -2.99
C LEU A 79 2.80 -1.49 -2.35
N SER A 80 1.94 -2.26 -3.00
CA SER A 80 1.69 -3.66 -2.68
C SER A 80 2.28 -4.57 -3.76
N LEU A 81 3.01 -5.60 -3.34
CA LEU A 81 3.62 -6.60 -4.23
C LEU A 81 3.16 -8.00 -3.84
N SER A 82 2.74 -8.77 -4.84
CA SER A 82 2.61 -10.23 -4.74
C SER A 82 3.09 -10.87 -6.03
N PHE A 83 3.39 -12.17 -5.95
CA PHE A 83 3.99 -12.90 -7.06
C PHE A 83 3.17 -14.15 -7.35
N ARG A 84 3.06 -14.48 -8.63
CA ARG A 84 2.30 -15.64 -9.10
C ARG A 84 3.11 -16.44 -10.09
N ASP A 85 2.93 -17.75 -10.07
CA ASP A 85 3.43 -18.63 -11.12
C ASP A 85 2.73 -18.30 -12.44
N LEU A 86 3.49 -18.18 -13.53
CA LEU A 86 2.95 -17.74 -14.82
C LEU A 86 1.92 -18.70 -15.41
N LEU A 87 2.14 -20.01 -15.26
CA LEU A 87 1.32 -21.04 -15.90
C LEU A 87 0.06 -21.33 -15.09
N THR A 88 0.20 -21.43 -13.78
CA THR A 88 -0.88 -21.82 -12.87
C THR A 88 -1.61 -20.63 -12.23
N GLN A 89 -1.02 -19.43 -12.31
CA GLN A 89 -1.49 -18.20 -11.65
C GLN A 89 -1.63 -18.27 -10.13
N LYS A 90 -1.17 -19.37 -9.52
CA LYS A 90 -1.16 -19.56 -8.07
C LYS A 90 -0.15 -18.61 -7.44
N SER A 91 -0.45 -18.16 -6.23
CA SER A 91 0.51 -17.39 -5.43
C SER A 91 1.78 -18.20 -5.25
N ILE A 92 2.92 -17.55 -5.42
CA ILE A 92 4.23 -18.09 -5.07
C ILE A 92 4.86 -17.21 -3.99
N PRO A 93 5.84 -17.73 -3.23
CA PRO A 93 6.52 -16.94 -2.21
C PRO A 93 7.14 -15.67 -2.79
N LYS A 94 7.23 -14.64 -1.96
CA LYS A 94 7.95 -13.41 -2.23
C LYS A 94 9.31 -13.64 -2.89
N ASP A 95 9.48 -13.11 -4.10
CA ASP A 95 10.77 -13.09 -4.78
C ASP A 95 11.59 -11.86 -4.33
N ARG A 96 12.78 -12.11 -3.79
CA ARG A 96 13.64 -11.05 -3.21
C ARG A 96 14.19 -10.11 -4.27
N GLU A 97 14.61 -10.62 -5.42
CA GLU A 97 15.24 -9.82 -6.47
C GLU A 97 14.21 -8.97 -7.21
N ALA A 98 13.05 -9.56 -7.54
CA ALA A 98 11.93 -8.82 -8.11
C ALA A 98 11.38 -7.79 -7.12
N THR A 99 11.27 -8.12 -5.83
CA THR A 99 10.93 -7.13 -4.79
C THR A 99 11.89 -5.96 -4.81
N LYS A 100 13.21 -6.24 -4.76
CA LYS A 100 14.24 -5.20 -4.76
C LYS A 100 14.18 -4.33 -6.01
N MET A 101 13.99 -4.95 -7.18
CA MET A 101 13.80 -4.26 -8.45
C MET A 101 12.61 -3.30 -8.39
N TRP A 102 11.43 -3.76 -7.96
CA TRP A 102 10.23 -2.93 -7.87
C TRP A 102 10.41 -1.78 -6.88
N VAL A 103 10.91 -2.07 -5.67
CA VAL A 103 11.20 -1.04 -4.68
C VAL A 103 12.17 0.02 -5.23
N ASN A 104 13.20 -0.38 -5.97
CA ASN A 104 14.17 0.54 -6.57
C ASN A 104 13.60 1.45 -7.66
N VAL A 105 12.61 0.98 -8.43
CA VAL A 105 12.00 1.82 -9.49
C VAL A 105 10.87 2.69 -8.98
N PHE A 106 10.25 2.34 -7.85
CA PHE A 106 9.26 3.19 -7.20
C PHE A 106 9.92 4.22 -6.29
N PHE A 107 10.90 3.83 -5.48
CA PHE A 107 11.44 4.68 -4.42
C PHE A 107 12.93 4.94 -4.62
N SER A 108 13.30 6.22 -4.54
CA SER A 108 14.70 6.64 -4.55
C SER A 108 15.48 5.99 -3.39
N PRO A 109 16.81 5.83 -3.49
CA PRO A 109 17.60 5.25 -2.41
C PRO A 109 17.43 5.95 -1.04
N ASP A 110 17.14 7.25 -1.03
CA ASP A 110 16.88 7.98 0.21
C ASP A 110 15.47 7.78 0.74
N ASP A 111 14.49 7.62 -0.15
CA ASP A 111 13.11 7.29 0.23
C ASP A 111 12.97 5.86 0.76
N GLN A 112 13.79 4.92 0.27
CA GLN A 112 13.76 3.54 0.74
C GLN A 112 14.03 3.41 2.25
N LYS A 113 14.83 4.31 2.82
CA LYS A 113 15.12 4.36 4.27
C LYS A 113 13.90 4.77 5.12
N LYS A 114 12.87 5.31 4.48
CA LYS A 114 11.62 5.79 5.10
C LYS A 114 10.49 4.77 4.97
N LEU A 115 10.71 3.65 4.27
CA LEU A 115 9.67 2.68 4.00
C LEU A 115 9.28 1.92 5.27
N TRP A 116 8.00 1.97 5.59
CA TRP A 116 7.38 1.01 6.48
C TRP A 116 7.02 -0.24 5.66
N ILE A 117 7.59 -1.39 6.04
CA ILE A 117 7.34 -2.67 5.38
C ILE A 117 6.45 -3.54 6.25
N GLU A 118 5.34 -4.04 5.70
CA GLU A 118 4.44 -4.95 6.39
C GLU A 118 4.30 -6.26 5.62
N SER A 119 4.41 -7.37 6.36
CA SER A 119 4.03 -8.68 5.86
C SER A 119 2.49 -8.79 5.73
N PRO A 120 1.98 -9.73 4.93
CA PRO A 120 0.54 -9.95 4.83
C PRO A 120 -0.08 -10.32 6.19
N LYS A 121 -1.10 -9.58 6.62
CA LYS A 121 -1.78 -9.78 7.91
C LYS A 121 -3.18 -10.38 7.79
N SER A 122 -3.94 -10.01 6.75
CA SER A 122 -5.26 -10.58 6.50
C SER A 122 -5.18 -11.97 5.89
N ASP A 123 -6.25 -12.75 6.00
CA ASP A 123 -6.30 -14.09 5.41
C ASP A 123 -6.20 -14.04 3.89
N GLU A 124 -6.86 -13.07 3.25
CA GLU A 124 -6.74 -12.84 1.81
C GLU A 124 -5.31 -12.41 1.41
N GLY A 125 -4.68 -11.58 2.24
CA GLY A 125 -3.30 -11.14 2.08
C GLY A 125 -2.30 -12.27 2.21
N LYS A 126 -2.46 -13.12 3.23
CA LYS A 126 -1.63 -14.32 3.46
C LYS A 126 -1.79 -15.32 2.32
N LEU A 127 -3.03 -15.55 1.87
CA LEU A 127 -3.31 -16.45 0.75
C LEU A 127 -2.62 -16.03 -0.54
N ARG A 128 -2.42 -14.72 -0.75
CA ARG A 128 -1.80 -14.14 -1.94
C ARG A 128 -0.38 -13.62 -1.72
N ASP A 129 0.19 -13.88 -0.55
CA ASP A 129 1.49 -13.36 -0.10
C ASP A 129 1.73 -11.89 -0.48
N VAL A 130 0.78 -11.01 -0.12
CA VAL A 130 0.88 -9.58 -0.45
C VAL A 130 1.70 -8.83 0.59
N TRP A 131 2.78 -8.21 0.13
CA TRP A 131 3.67 -7.38 0.95
C TRP A 131 3.43 -5.90 0.70
N HIS A 132 3.40 -5.12 1.77
CA HIS A 132 3.15 -3.68 1.73
C HIS A 132 4.43 -2.90 2.00
N TYR A 133 4.64 -1.86 1.19
CA TYR A 133 5.71 -0.90 1.32
C TYR A 133 5.06 0.49 1.31
N ARG A 134 5.03 1.14 2.47
CA ARG A 134 4.39 2.44 2.67
C ARG A 134 5.46 3.49 2.89
N MET A 135 5.41 4.55 2.09
CA MET A 135 6.16 5.78 2.37
C MET A 135 5.17 6.84 2.83
N PHE A 136 5.18 7.15 4.13
CA PHE A 136 4.36 8.23 4.67
C PHE A 136 4.80 9.57 4.11
N CYS A 137 3.83 10.46 3.91
CA CYS A 137 4.03 11.69 3.17
C CYS A 137 3.47 12.90 3.92
N ASP A 138 4.05 14.06 3.65
CA ASP A 138 3.41 15.33 3.98
C ASP A 138 2.22 15.65 3.05
N GLU A 139 1.57 16.80 3.26
CA GLU A 139 0.45 17.28 2.44
C GLU A 139 0.79 17.49 0.95
N HIS A 140 2.08 17.56 0.61
CA HIS A 140 2.56 17.71 -0.76
C HIS A 140 3.05 16.38 -1.38
N TRP A 141 2.74 15.24 -0.76
CA TRP A 141 3.17 13.90 -1.21
C TRP A 141 4.69 13.70 -1.21
N ARG A 142 5.42 14.43 -0.36
CA ARG A 142 6.86 14.24 -0.17
C ARG A 142 7.08 13.26 0.99
N GLY A 143 7.93 12.27 0.77
CA GLY A 143 8.21 11.23 1.75
C GLY A 143 8.85 11.77 3.04
N ILE A 144 8.25 11.47 4.19
CA ILE A 144 8.70 11.86 5.52
C ILE A 144 9.11 10.64 6.35
N ILE A 145 9.88 10.88 7.41
CA ILE A 145 10.01 9.94 8.52
C ILE A 145 9.05 10.46 9.61
N PRO A 146 8.01 9.70 9.99
CA PRO A 146 7.12 10.09 11.08
C PRO A 146 7.92 10.40 12.35
N ARG A 147 7.57 11.48 13.05
CA ARG A 147 8.34 11.96 14.22
C ARG A 147 8.34 10.99 15.39
N ARG A 148 7.28 10.19 15.52
CA ARG A 148 6.99 9.25 16.61
C ARG A 148 6.17 8.08 16.09
N GLU A 149 5.93 7.11 16.96
CA GLU A 149 5.09 5.94 16.70
C GLU A 149 3.61 6.30 16.43
N VAL A 150 2.90 5.35 15.81
CA VAL A 150 1.50 5.52 15.36
C VAL A 150 0.49 5.87 16.45
N TYR A 151 0.72 5.43 17.70
CA TYR A 151 -0.21 5.63 18.82
C TYR A 151 0.22 6.77 19.76
N THR A 152 1.27 7.50 19.43
CA THR A 152 1.67 8.66 20.22
C THR A 152 0.65 9.80 20.05
N SER A 153 0.17 10.35 21.18
CA SER A 153 -0.78 11.46 21.20
C SER A 153 -0.13 12.85 21.29
N GLU A 154 1.20 12.93 21.28
CA GLU A 154 2.00 14.16 21.47
C GLU A 154 1.67 15.25 20.43
N PHE A 155 1.21 14.86 19.24
CA PHE A 155 0.87 15.75 18.13
C PHE A 155 -0.61 15.66 17.72
N THR A 156 -1.41 14.94 18.49
CA THR A 156 -2.84 14.75 18.24
C THR A 156 -3.61 15.98 18.72
N GLU A 157 -4.65 16.38 18.00
CA GLU A 157 -5.45 17.54 18.34
C GLU A 157 -6.18 17.35 19.68
N LEU A 158 -6.36 18.44 20.42
CA LEU A 158 -7.06 18.41 21.70
C LEU A 158 -8.49 17.88 21.51
N GLY A 159 -8.83 16.79 22.20
CA GLY A 159 -10.15 16.18 22.15
C GLY A 159 -10.36 15.16 21.04
N TRP A 160 -9.36 14.93 20.17
CA TRP A 160 -9.39 13.83 19.21
C TRP A 160 -9.31 12.47 19.93
N LYS A 161 -9.99 11.46 19.40
CA LYS A 161 -10.03 10.08 19.93
C LYS A 161 -9.87 9.06 18.80
N SER A 162 -9.13 7.98 19.06
CA SER A 162 -9.01 6.88 18.11
C SER A 162 -10.30 6.07 18.03
N PHE A 163 -10.46 5.27 16.97
CA PHE A 163 -11.60 4.37 16.82
C PHE A 163 -11.76 3.46 18.04
N SER A 164 -10.66 2.89 18.54
CA SER A 164 -10.68 2.04 19.73
C SER A 164 -11.11 2.78 21.00
N GLU A 165 -10.78 4.05 21.16
CA GLU A 165 -11.22 4.88 22.29
C GLU A 165 -12.71 5.23 22.21
N LEU A 166 -13.28 5.25 21.01
CA LEU A 166 -14.70 5.48 20.78
C LEU A 166 -15.55 4.21 20.86
N ASN A 167 -14.92 3.03 20.76
CA ASN A 167 -15.62 1.74 20.65
C ASN A 167 -15.10 0.71 21.68
N ASP A 168 -14.85 1.14 22.91
CA ASP A 168 -14.52 0.28 24.07
C ASP A 168 -13.35 -0.70 23.82
N GLY A 169 -12.32 -0.26 23.12
CA GLY A 169 -11.15 -1.09 22.81
C GLY A 169 -11.32 -2.02 21.62
N ALA A 170 -12.44 -1.95 20.88
CA ALA A 170 -12.55 -2.61 19.60
C ALA A 170 -11.47 -2.09 18.64
N GLU A 171 -10.70 -3.00 18.05
CA GLU A 171 -9.76 -2.62 17.00
C GLU A 171 -10.54 -2.14 15.77
N ALA A 172 -10.03 -1.11 15.11
CA ALA A 172 -10.57 -0.71 13.81
C ALA A 172 -10.43 -1.92 12.86
N ILE A 173 -11.55 -2.53 12.49
CA ILE A 173 -11.57 -3.57 11.46
C ILE A 173 -11.18 -2.87 10.17
N MET A 174 -9.94 -3.08 9.76
CA MET A 174 -9.37 -2.56 8.53
C MET A 174 -10.18 -3.08 7.34
N ALA A 175 -11.13 -2.30 6.86
CA ALA A 175 -11.67 -2.52 5.53
C ALA A 175 -10.48 -2.55 4.55
N GLY A 176 -10.37 -3.63 3.78
CA GLY A 176 -9.25 -3.89 2.87
C GLY A 176 -8.25 -4.96 3.31
N TRP A 177 -8.25 -5.39 4.58
CA TRP A 177 -7.40 -6.50 5.05
C TRP A 177 -8.16 -7.39 6.04
N GLY A 178 -9.10 -8.20 5.52
CA GLY A 178 -9.71 -9.30 6.27
C GLY A 178 -11.22 -9.15 6.46
N GLU A 179 -11.93 -10.12 5.91
CA GLU A 179 -13.36 -10.44 6.04
C GLU A 179 -14.38 -9.46 5.44
N SER A 180 -14.84 -9.85 4.25
CA SER A 180 -16.23 -9.75 3.84
C SER A 180 -17.16 -10.31 4.92
N LYS A 181 -18.25 -9.60 5.20
CA LYS A 181 -19.53 -10.27 5.44
C LYS A 181 -20.34 -10.28 4.16
#